data_AF-A0A9E3UKR4-F1
#
_entry.id   AF-A0A9E3UKR4-F1
#
_cell.length_a   1.000
_cell.length_b   1.000
_cell.length_c   1.000
_cell.angle_alpha   90.00
_cell.angle_beta   90.00
_cell.angle_gamma   90.00
#
_symmetry.space_group_name_H-M   'P 1'
#
loop_
_entity.id
_entity.type
_entity.pdbx_description
1 polymer ?
#
loop_
_entity_poly.entity_id
_entity_poly.type
_entity_poly.pdbx_seq_one_letter_code
_entity_poly.pdbx_strand_id
1 'polypeptide(L)'
;MSPVRKPQSLDHSVLNEMLAIRMQQLEIENGGAEAFLAKTGLARHTYYTMVRGIGNPTIRTIERIATSLNMSVFELLGFDVADARRALEKSGVNYDELMSAITKKNRADRALARQTRSRKLPS
;
A
#
# COMPACT_ATOMS: atom_id res chain seq x y z
N MET A 1 -16.91 17.97 -34.57
CA MET A 1 -16.03 18.40 -33.46
C MET A 1 -16.13 17.37 -32.36
N SER A 2 -15.02 16.74 -31.97
CA SER A 2 -15.00 15.88 -30.78
C SER A 2 -15.25 16.72 -29.54
N PRO A 3 -16.05 16.26 -28.56
CA PRO A 3 -16.31 17.05 -27.36
C PRO A 3 -14.98 17.27 -26.63
N VAL A 4 -14.59 18.54 -26.48
CA VAL A 4 -13.47 18.96 -25.66
C VAL A 4 -13.83 18.53 -24.24
N ARG A 5 -13.21 17.45 -23.75
CA ARG A 5 -13.33 17.05 -22.34
C ARG A 5 -12.80 18.23 -21.54
N LYS A 6 -13.70 18.94 -20.84
CA LYS A 6 -13.30 19.98 -19.90
C LYS A 6 -12.26 19.37 -18.95
N PRO A 7 -11.14 20.04 -18.67
CA PRO A 7 -10.25 19.60 -17.60
C PRO A 7 -11.09 19.46 -16.34
N GLN A 8 -11.24 18.23 -15.83
CA GLN A 8 -11.80 18.05 -14.51
C GLN A 8 -10.84 18.77 -13.56
N SER A 9 -11.36 19.68 -12.74
CA SER A 9 -10.63 20.12 -11.55
C SER A 9 -10.16 18.86 -10.85
N LEU A 10 -8.86 18.74 -10.62
CA LEU A 10 -8.33 17.61 -9.90
C LEU A 10 -8.94 17.69 -8.50
N ASP A 11 -9.92 16.85 -8.19
CA ASP A 11 -10.51 16.79 -6.86
C ASP A 11 -9.44 16.20 -5.93
N HIS A 12 -8.76 17.09 -5.20
CA HIS A 12 -7.70 16.71 -4.28
C HIS A 12 -8.31 16.03 -3.04
N SER A 13 -7.94 14.77 -2.81
CA SER A 13 -8.31 14.02 -1.61
C SER A 13 -7.27 14.25 -0.52
N VAL A 14 -7.71 14.54 0.71
CA VAL A 14 -6.81 14.70 1.87
C VAL A 14 -5.87 13.50 2.02
N LEU A 15 -6.37 12.27 1.84
CA LEU A 15 -5.54 11.08 1.93
C LEU A 15 -4.52 10.97 0.79
N ASN A 16 -4.88 11.42 -0.41
CA ASN A 16 -3.94 11.44 -1.53
C ASN A 16 -2.83 12.47 -1.31
N GLU A 17 -3.17 13.66 -0.78
CA GLU A 17 -2.19 14.69 -0.44
C GLU A 17 -1.27 14.25 0.70
N MET A 18 -1.83 13.64 1.75
CA MET A 18 -1.03 13.06 2.83
C MET A 18 -0.06 12.00 2.31
N LEU A 19 -0.55 11.09 1.47
CA LEU A 19 0.30 10.06 0.86
C LEU A 19 1.36 10.69 -0.04
N ALA A 20 1.01 11.69 -0.86
CA ALA A 20 1.94 12.40 -1.74
C ALA A 20 3.10 13.01 -0.94
N ILE A 21 2.79 13.74 0.14
CA ILE A 21 3.78 14.36 1.03
C ILE A 21 4.67 13.28 1.67
N ARG A 22 4.08 12.20 2.20
CA ARG A 22 4.84 11.11 2.80
C ARG A 22 5.75 10.42 1.80
N MET A 23 5.29 10.22 0.57
CA MET A 23 6.11 9.63 -0.50
C MET A 23 7.30 10.51 -0.87
N GLN A 24 7.13 11.84 -0.91
CA GLN A 24 8.25 12.77 -1.15
C GLN A 24 9.27 12.76 -0.01
N GLN A 25 8.81 12.73 1.25
CA GLN A 25 9.70 12.63 2.40
C GLN A 25 10.51 11.32 2.39
N LEU A 26 9.83 10.19 2.14
CA LEU A 26 10.48 8.90 2.03
C LEU A 26 11.42 8.81 0.83
N GLU A 27 11.11 9.47 -0.29
CA GLU A 27 12.04 9.60 -1.41
C GLU A 27 13.36 10.23 -0.94
N ILE A 28 13.29 11.38 -0.27
CA ILE A 28 14.47 12.11 0.23
C ILE A 28 15.28 11.23 1.20
N GLU A 29 14.60 10.59 2.15
CA GLU A 29 15.21 9.69 3.13
C GLU A 29 15.89 8.46 2.50
N ASN A 30 15.42 8.02 1.33
CA ASN A 30 15.96 6.87 0.62
C ASN A 30 16.97 7.26 -0.48
N GLY A 31 17.43 8.51 -0.53
CA GLY A 31 18.48 8.95 -1.45
C GLY A 31 17.97 9.39 -2.83
N GLY A 32 16.71 9.82 -2.93
CA GLY A 32 16.12 10.38 -4.15
C GLY A 32 15.29 9.39 -4.96
N ALA A 33 14.64 9.93 -6.01
CA ALA A 33 13.63 9.23 -6.81
C ALA A 33 14.06 7.85 -7.32
N GLU A 34 15.25 7.75 -7.92
CA GLU A 34 15.68 6.50 -8.55
C GLU A 34 15.91 5.37 -7.53
N ALA A 35 16.55 5.69 -6.39
CA ALA A 35 16.76 4.72 -5.32
C ALA A 35 15.43 4.28 -4.69
N PHE A 36 14.52 5.23 -4.49
CA PHE A 36 13.19 4.96 -3.96
C PHE A 36 12.34 4.09 -4.91
N LEU A 37 12.35 4.38 -6.21
CA LEU A 37 11.67 3.59 -7.24
C LEU A 37 12.23 2.17 -7.32
N ALA A 38 13.56 2.02 -7.28
CA ALA A 38 14.22 0.72 -7.28
C ALA A 38 13.81 -0.12 -6.06
N LYS A 39 13.74 0.50 -4.88
CA LYS A 39 13.35 -0.17 -3.63
C LYS A 39 11.86 -0.57 -3.60
N THR A 40 10.98 0.30 -4.10
CA THR A 40 9.52 0.08 -4.07
C THR A 40 8.98 -0.72 -5.25
N GLY A 41 9.74 -0.85 -6.34
CA GLY A 41 9.30 -1.49 -7.57
C GLY A 41 8.11 -0.78 -8.22
N LEU A 42 7.95 0.51 -7.95
CA LEU A 42 6.91 1.32 -8.57
C LEU A 42 7.30 1.70 -9.99
N ALA A 43 6.32 1.66 -10.90
CA ALA A 43 6.50 2.28 -12.20
C ALA A 43 6.61 3.80 -12.01
N ARG A 44 7.56 4.43 -12.71
CA ARG A 44 7.83 5.88 -12.64
C ARG A 44 6.56 6.73 -12.85
N HIS A 45 5.70 6.33 -13.79
CA HIS A 45 4.40 6.99 -14.02
C HIS A 45 3.47 6.92 -12.80
N THR A 46 3.35 5.74 -12.17
CA THR A 46 2.54 5.55 -10.96
C THR A 46 3.07 6.40 -9.82
N TYR A 47 4.39 6.43 -9.64
CA TYR A 47 5.04 7.27 -8.64
C TYR A 47 4.71 8.75 -8.84
N TYR A 48 4.92 9.30 -10.04
CA TYR A 48 4.62 10.71 -10.32
C TYR A 48 3.14 11.07 -10.18
N THR A 49 2.26 10.11 -10.45
CA THR A 49 0.82 10.31 -10.23
C THR A 49 0.50 10.40 -8.73
N MET A 50 1.16 9.59 -7.90
CA MET A 50 0.95 9.59 -6.45
C MET A 50 1.52 10.85 -5.79
N VAL A 51 2.74 11.28 -6.13
CA VAL A 51 3.34 12.49 -5.52
C VAL A 51 2.73 13.81 -5.98
N ARG A 52 1.80 13.76 -6.93
CA ARG A 52 0.97 14.90 -7.34
C ARG A 52 -0.43 14.89 -6.71
N GLY A 53 -0.76 13.87 -5.91
CA GLY A 53 -2.09 13.72 -5.30
C GLY A 53 -3.21 13.30 -6.27
N ILE A 54 -2.89 13.04 -7.54
CA ILE A 54 -3.86 12.82 -8.62
C ILE A 54 -4.37 11.37 -8.68
N GLY A 55 -3.62 10.42 -8.11
CA GLY A 55 -3.92 9.00 -8.21
C GLY A 55 -4.87 8.48 -7.12
N ASN A 56 -5.59 7.40 -7.43
CA ASN A 56 -6.28 6.58 -6.42
C ASN A 56 -5.56 5.22 -6.31
N PRO A 57 -4.42 5.15 -5.59
CA PRO A 57 -3.71 3.89 -5.42
C PRO A 57 -4.58 2.90 -4.67
N THR A 58 -4.61 1.65 -5.14
CA THR A 58 -5.33 0.59 -4.42
C THR A 58 -4.70 0.36 -3.06
N ILE A 59 -5.48 -0.12 -2.08
CA ILE A 59 -4.96 -0.54 -0.77
C ILE A 59 -3.78 -1.51 -0.93
N ARG A 60 -3.88 -2.45 -1.88
CA ARG A 60 -2.80 -3.40 -2.21
C ARG A 60 -1.52 -2.73 -2.69
N THR A 61 -1.64 -1.64 -3.44
CA THR A 61 -0.48 -0.84 -3.88
C THR A 61 0.20 -0.19 -2.69
N ILE A 62 -0.58 0.40 -1.77
CA ILE A 62 -0.09 1.04 -0.55
C ILE A 62 0.62 0.01 0.35
N GLU A 63 0.00 -1.15 0.57
CA GLU A 63 0.59 -2.27 1.32
C GLU A 63 1.92 -2.74 0.71
N ARG A 64 2.00 -2.82 -0.63
CA ARG A 64 3.23 -3.23 -1.32
C ARG A 64 4.35 -2.22 -1.11
N ILE A 65 4.06 -0.92 -1.21
CA ILE A 65 5.03 0.15 -0.96
C ILE A 65 5.52 0.07 0.49
N ALA A 66 4.61 -0.02 1.46
CA ALA A 66 4.96 -0.14 2.87
C ALA A 66 5.86 -1.36 3.13
N THR A 67 5.48 -2.52 2.58
CA THR A 67 6.27 -3.76 2.69
C THR A 67 7.66 -3.61 2.11
N SER A 68 7.79 -3.02 0.91
CA SER A 68 9.09 -2.75 0.28
C SER A 68 10.00 -1.82 1.09
N LEU A 69 9.41 -0.96 1.93
CA LEU A 69 10.13 -0.06 2.83
C LEU A 69 10.35 -0.69 4.22
N ASN A 70 9.91 -1.93 4.46
CA ASN A 70 9.89 -2.59 5.76
C ASN A 70 9.10 -1.81 6.83
N MET A 71 7.95 -1.26 6.44
CA MET A 71 7.05 -0.47 7.28
C MET A 71 5.64 -1.04 7.22
N SER A 72 4.84 -0.77 8.24
CA SER A 72 3.38 -0.91 8.19
C SER A 72 2.74 0.22 7.37
N VAL A 73 1.49 0.03 6.94
CA VAL A 73 0.73 1.09 6.26
C VAL A 73 0.50 2.30 7.18
N PHE A 74 0.39 2.08 8.49
CA PHE A 74 0.28 3.17 9.47
C PHE A 74 1.52 4.05 9.48
N GLU A 75 2.71 3.44 9.55
CA GLU A 75 3.98 4.17 9.54
C GLU A 75 4.23 4.86 8.19
N LEU A 76 3.83 4.23 7.08
CA LEU A 76 3.86 4.85 5.76
C LEU A 76 3.06 6.16 5.77
N LEU A 77 1.87 6.15 6.37
CA LEU A 77 1.00 7.32 6.51
C LEU A 77 1.44 8.27 7.65
N GLY A 78 2.51 7.96 8.37
CA GLY A 78 3.08 8.80 9.42
C GLY A 78 2.46 8.62 10.81
N PHE A 79 1.71 7.54 11.04
CA PHE A 79 1.16 7.21 12.35
C PHE A 79 2.09 6.29 13.14
N ASP A 80 2.13 6.51 14.46
CA ASP A 80 2.66 5.52 15.38
C ASP A 80 1.73 4.30 15.44
N VAL A 81 2.31 3.11 15.35
CA VAL A 81 1.55 1.85 15.30
C VAL A 81 0.79 1.61 16.60
N ALA A 82 1.36 1.95 17.77
CA ALA A 82 0.72 1.77 19.06
C ALA A 82 -0.49 2.71 19.23
N ASP A 83 -0.42 3.92 18.68
CA ASP A 83 -1.56 4.84 18.66
C ASP A 83 -2.67 4.35 17.73
N ALA A 84 -2.32 3.87 16.53
CA ALA A 84 -3.28 3.26 15.61
C ALA A 84 -3.99 2.06 16.25
N ARG A 85 -3.22 1.18 16.92
CA ARG A 85 -3.76 0.04 17.68
C ARG A 85 -4.72 0.48 18.78
N ARG A 86 -4.36 1.49 19.58
CA ARG A 86 -5.24 2.05 20.63
C ARG A 86 -6.53 2.63 20.07
N ALA A 87 -6.46 3.32 18.92
CA ALA A 87 -7.63 3.91 18.28
C ALA A 87 -8.59 2.82 17.72
N LEU A 88 -8.02 1.76 17.14
CA LEU A 88 -8.77 0.60 16.66
C LEU A 88 -9.45 -0.16 17.80
N GLU A 89 -8.73 -0.39 18.90
CA GLU A 89 -9.27 -1.09 20.07
C GLU A 89 -10.48 -0.34 20.66
N LYS A 90 -10.41 1.00 20.75
CA LYS A 90 -11.55 1.84 21.16
C LYS A 90 -12.78 1.69 20.26
N SER A 91 -12.57 1.32 19.00
CA SER A 91 -13.63 1.09 18.01
C SER A 91 -14.04 -0.39 17.93
N GLY A 92 -13.56 -1.23 18.85
CA GLY A 92 -13.88 -2.66 18.90
C GLY A 92 -13.10 -3.52 17.90
N VAL A 93 -11.99 -3.02 17.36
CA VAL A 93 -11.15 -3.76 16.40
C VAL A 93 -9.81 -4.11 17.05
N ASN A 94 -9.64 -5.38 17.43
CA ASN A 94 -8.36 -5.88 17.92
C ASN A 94 -7.40 -6.15 16.75
N TYR A 95 -6.40 -5.29 16.59
CA TYR A 95 -5.46 -5.36 15.46
C TYR A 95 -4.59 -6.62 15.46
N ASP A 96 -4.13 -7.09 16.63
CA ASP A 96 -3.28 -8.29 16.71
C ASP A 96 -4.06 -9.57 16.38
N GLU A 97 -5.29 -9.67 16.87
CA GLU A 97 -6.17 -10.79 16.55
C GLU A 97 -6.46 -10.84 15.04
N LEU A 98 -6.78 -9.69 14.44
CA LEU A 98 -7.01 -9.57 13.00
C LEU A 98 -5.76 -10.01 12.20
N MET A 99 -4.58 -9.51 12.56
CA MET A 99 -3.31 -9.87 11.92
C MET A 99 -3.01 -11.38 12.05
N SER A 100 -3.26 -11.95 13.22
CA SER A 100 -3.09 -13.38 13.48
C SER A 100 -4.06 -14.22 12.61
N ALA A 101 -5.33 -13.83 12.56
CA ALA A 101 -6.35 -14.51 11.76
C ALA A 101 -6.01 -14.46 10.25
N ILE A 102 -5.58 -13.31 9.74
CA ILE A 102 -5.14 -13.16 8.34
C ILE A 102 -3.92 -14.04 8.06
N THR A 103 -2.94 -14.06 8.96
CA THR A 103 -1.73 -14.89 8.81
C THR A 103 -2.08 -16.37 8.75
N LYS A 104 -2.98 -16.84 9.64
CA LYS A 104 -3.47 -18.21 9.66
C LYS A 104 -4.20 -18.57 8.37
N LYS A 105 -5.09 -17.69 7.89
CA LYS A 105 -5.83 -17.87 6.63
C LYS A 105 -4.87 -17.97 5.43
N ASN A 106 -3.94 -17.03 5.31
CA ASN A 106 -2.95 -17.03 4.22
C ASN A 106 -2.08 -18.29 4.22
N ARG A 107 -1.71 -18.80 5.40
CA ARG A 107 -0.96 -20.06 5.53
C ARG A 107 -1.78 -21.27 5.06
N ALA A 108 -3.06 -21.32 5.44
CA ALA A 108 -3.97 -22.38 5.01
C ALA A 108 -4.16 -22.38 3.48
N ASP A 109 -4.41 -21.20 2.89
CA ASP A 109 -4.60 -21.06 1.43
C ASP A 109 -3.35 -21.51 0.65
N ARG A 110 -2.16 -21.15 1.13
CA ARG A 110 -0.89 -21.60 0.52
C ARG A 110 -0.69 -23.10 0.64
N ALA A 111 -1.06 -23.71 1.77
CA ALA A 111 -0.97 -25.15 1.96
C ALA A 111 -1.90 -25.90 0.99
N LEU A 112 -3.14 -25.43 0.85
CA LEU A 112 -4.12 -25.98 -0.08
C LEU A 112 -3.64 -25.88 -1.53
N ALA A 113 -3.10 -24.73 -1.94
CA ALA A 113 -2.56 -24.52 -3.29
C ALA A 113 -1.39 -25.46 -3.62
N ARG A 114 -0.53 -25.76 -2.63
CA ARG A 114 0.58 -26.73 -2.80
C ARG A 114 0.06 -28.15 -2.98
N GLN A 115 -0.92 -28.56 -2.17
CA GLN A 115 -1.53 -29.90 -2.27
C GLN A 115 -2.23 -30.11 -3.63
N THR A 116 -2.97 -29.12 -4.11
CA THR A 116 -3.64 -29.20 -5.42
C THR A 116 -2.66 -29.22 -6.60
N ARG A 117 -1.50 -28.55 -6.50
CA ARG A 117 -0.45 -28.62 -7.52
C ARG A 117 0.26 -29.98 -7.53
N SER A 118 0.61 -30.51 -6.35
CA SER A 118 1.27 -31.83 -6.22
C SER A 118 0.43 -32.95 -6.83
N ARG A 119 -0.89 -32.93 -6.61
CA ARG A 119 -1.83 -33.93 -7.14
C ARG A 119 -2.03 -33.86 -8.66
N LYS A 120 -1.64 -32.78 -9.34
CA LYS A 120 -1.82 -32.58 -10.79
C LYS A 120 -0.59 -32.94 -11.64
N LEU A 121 0.54 -33.29 -11.02
CA LEU A 121 1.72 -33.74 -11.75
C LEU A 121 1.60 -35.26 -11.98
N PRO A 122 1.45 -35.75 -13.24
CA PRO A 122 1.58 -37.17 -13.53
C PRO A 122 3.03 -37.61 -13.29
N SER A 123 3.18 -38.83 -12.75
CA SER A 123 4.47 -39.50 -12.54
C SER A 123 5.16 -39.84 -13.85
#